data_AF-A0A2K8L153-F1
#
_entry.id   AF-A0A2K8L153-F1
#
_cell.length_a   1.000
_cell.length_b   1.000
_cell.length_c   1.000
_cell.angle_alpha   90.00
_cell.angle_beta   90.00
_cell.angle_gamma   90.00
#
_symmetry.space_group_name_H-M   'P 1'
#
loop_
_entity.id
_entity.type
_entity.pdbx_description
1 polymer ?
#
loop_
_entity_poly.entity_id
_entity_poly.type
_entity_poly.pdbx_seq_one_letter_code
_entity_poly.pdbx_strand_id
1 'polypeptide(L)'
;MIKAVLLKIFREGVGGLMAFVSFLTSPRKIKRTPETQLLADKKVESMSLYQYFACPFCIKTRRAVHRLNIPMEYRDAQHRDSEHRNTLEQEGGQIKVPCLRIDHGDETTWLYESNDIIAYLNQQFDPSLEAALQQS
;
A
#
# COMPACT_ATOMS: atom_id res chain seq x y z
N MET A 1 23.00 -20.82 18.25
CA MET A 1 21.78 -20.21 18.82
C MET A 1 21.92 -18.69 19.05
N ILE A 2 22.98 -18.20 19.71
CA ILE A 2 23.20 -16.76 19.97
C ILE A 2 23.24 -15.91 18.67
N LYS A 3 23.93 -16.36 17.61
CA LYS A 3 23.97 -15.64 16.31
C LYS A 3 22.59 -15.48 15.66
N ALA A 4 21.72 -16.49 15.77
CA ALA A 4 20.37 -16.45 15.21
C ALA A 4 19.44 -15.50 16.00
N VAL A 5 19.59 -15.47 17.32
CA VAL A 5 18.85 -14.54 18.20
C VAL A 5 19.29 -13.10 17.95
N LEU A 6 20.59 -12.86 17.81
CA LEU A 6 21.16 -11.52 17.58
C LEU A 6 20.77 -10.97 16.19
N LEU A 7 20.81 -11.81 15.15
CA LEU A 7 20.31 -11.45 13.82
C LEU A 7 18.80 -11.18 13.83
N LYS A 8 18.02 -11.95 14.60
CA LYS A 8 16.58 -11.74 14.75
C LYS A 8 16.29 -10.40 15.43
N ILE A 9 16.96 -10.10 16.54
CA ILE A 9 16.82 -8.81 17.25
C ILE A 9 17.21 -7.64 16.34
N PHE A 10 18.30 -7.77 15.58
CA PHE A 10 18.72 -6.73 14.65
C PHE A 10 17.72 -6.54 13.50
N ARG A 11 17.23 -7.63 12.90
CA ARG A 11 16.26 -7.59 11.80
C ARG A 11 14.92 -6.98 12.22
N GLU A 12 14.37 -7.43 13.35
CA GLU A 12 13.11 -6.92 13.87
C GLU A 12 13.26 -5.47 14.41
N GLY A 13 14.41 -5.15 15.04
CA GLY A 13 14.71 -3.83 15.57
C GLY A 13 14.91 -2.76 14.50
N VAL A 14 15.66 -3.05 13.43
CA VAL A 14 15.85 -2.13 12.29
C VAL A 14 14.54 -1.91 11.53
N GLY A 15 13.76 -2.98 11.32
CA GLY A 15 12.43 -2.88 10.73
C GLY A 15 11.48 -2.01 11.55
N GLY A 16 11.47 -2.21 12.87
CA GLY A 16 10.70 -1.38 13.81
C GLY A 16 11.12 0.09 13.80
N LEU A 17 12.43 0.37 13.80
CA LEU A 17 12.95 1.74 13.74
C LEU A 17 12.56 2.44 12.42
N MET A 18 12.68 1.75 11.28
CA MET A 18 12.26 2.30 9.98
C MET A 18 10.76 2.59 9.93
N ALA A 19 9.91 1.70 10.46
CA ALA A 19 8.48 1.93 10.56
C ALA A 19 8.16 3.15 11.45
N PHE A 20 8.86 3.29 12.59
CA PHE A 20 8.72 4.42 13.50
C PHE A 20 9.15 5.75 12.88
N VAL A 21 10.31 5.81 12.22
CA VAL A 21 10.79 7.01 11.51
C VAL A 21 9.82 7.39 10.40
N SER A 22 9.30 6.41 9.66
CA SER A 22 8.29 6.68 8.63
C SER A 22 7.01 7.28 9.23
N PHE A 23 6.57 6.79 10.39
CA PHE A 23 5.40 7.34 11.07
C PHE A 23 5.61 8.80 11.48
N LEU A 24 6.78 9.13 12.07
CA LEU A 24 7.10 10.50 12.49
C LEU A 24 7.21 11.48 11.33
N THR A 25 7.65 11.03 10.17
CA THR A 25 7.90 11.88 8.99
C THR A 25 6.80 11.80 7.95
N SER A 26 5.63 11.26 8.29
CA SER A 26 4.56 11.00 7.31
C SER A 26 4.08 12.31 6.65
N PRO A 27 3.84 12.30 5.33
CA PRO A 27 3.40 13.50 4.61
C PRO A 27 2.00 13.93 5.07
N ARG A 28 1.70 15.23 4.92
CA ARG A 28 0.36 15.77 5.20
C ARG A 28 -0.68 15.14 4.28
N LYS A 29 -1.84 14.85 4.85
CA LYS A 29 -3.01 14.35 4.14
C LYS A 29 -3.60 15.43 3.23
N ILE A 30 -3.99 15.06 2.01
CA ILE A 30 -4.77 15.91 1.11
C ILE A 30 -6.11 16.21 1.78
N LYS A 31 -6.54 17.46 1.70
CA LYS A 31 -7.86 17.90 2.19
C LYS A 31 -8.84 17.92 1.02
N ARG A 32 -9.98 17.26 1.20
CA ARG A 32 -11.11 17.26 0.26
C ARG A 32 -12.35 17.79 0.96
N THR A 33 -13.35 18.20 0.18
CA THR A 33 -14.70 18.42 0.73
C THR A 33 -15.27 17.08 1.22
N PRO A 34 -16.24 17.07 2.16
CA PRO A 34 -16.81 15.84 2.67
C PRO A 34 -17.40 14.93 1.58
N GLU A 35 -18.05 15.51 0.58
CA GLU A 35 -18.66 14.78 -0.54
C GLU A 35 -17.60 14.08 -1.41
N THR A 36 -16.56 14.80 -1.82
CA THR A 36 -15.47 14.23 -2.62
C THR A 36 -14.65 13.22 -1.81
N GLN A 37 -14.52 13.40 -0.49
CA GLN A 37 -13.89 12.42 0.38
C GLN A 37 -14.67 11.11 0.42
N LEU A 38 -16.00 11.17 0.55
CA LEU A 38 -16.86 9.98 0.54
C LEU A 38 -16.75 9.21 -0.78
N LEU A 39 -16.64 9.92 -1.90
CA LEU A 39 -16.41 9.29 -3.22
C LEU A 39 -15.05 8.59 -3.27
N ALA A 40 -13.99 9.21 -2.75
CA ALA A 40 -12.66 8.60 -2.67
C ALA A 40 -12.65 7.37 -1.75
N ASP A 41 -13.34 7.43 -0.62
CA ASP A 41 -13.46 6.32 0.33
C ASP A 41 -14.18 5.14 -0.31
N LYS A 42 -15.34 5.36 -0.95
CA LYS A 42 -16.06 4.31 -1.69
C LYS A 42 -15.23 3.70 -2.82
N LYS A 43 -14.47 4.53 -3.55
CA LYS A 43 -13.65 4.05 -4.67
C LYS A 43 -12.52 3.13 -4.19
N VAL A 44 -11.91 3.42 -3.04
CA VAL A 44 -10.83 2.59 -2.49
C VAL A 44 -11.31 1.28 -1.86
N GLU A 45 -12.60 1.14 -1.53
CA GLU A 45 -13.18 -0.12 -1.00
C GLU A 45 -12.97 -1.32 -1.95
N SER A 46 -12.86 -1.06 -3.25
CA SER A 46 -12.57 -2.07 -4.28
C SER A 46 -11.07 -2.41 -4.41
N MET A 47 -10.22 -1.89 -3.52
CA MET A 47 -8.78 -2.04 -3.60
C MET A 47 -8.18 -2.54 -2.28
N SER A 48 -7.18 -3.42 -2.39
CA SER A 48 -6.44 -3.91 -1.23
C SER A 48 -4.94 -3.96 -1.53
N LEU A 49 -4.12 -3.52 -0.57
CA LEU A 49 -2.67 -3.51 -0.69
C LEU A 49 -2.03 -4.67 0.07
N TYR A 50 -1.45 -5.61 -0.67
CA TYR A 50 -0.62 -6.68 -0.13
C TYR A 50 0.76 -6.15 0.21
N GLN A 51 1.21 -6.39 1.44
CA GLN A 51 2.43 -5.78 1.96
C GLN A 51 3.13 -6.63 3.01
N TYR A 52 4.38 -6.25 3.30
CA TYR A 52 5.08 -6.61 4.53
C TYR A 52 5.27 -5.35 5.38
N PHE A 53 5.15 -5.48 6.70
CA PHE A 53 5.18 -4.33 7.61
C PHE A 53 6.50 -3.56 7.53
N ALA A 54 7.64 -4.24 7.59
CA ALA A 54 8.97 -3.62 7.61
C ALA A 54 9.60 -3.37 6.22
N CYS A 55 8.89 -3.66 5.12
CA CYS A 55 9.45 -3.52 3.77
C CYS A 55 9.54 -2.03 3.36
N PRO A 56 10.70 -1.53 2.90
CA PRO A 56 10.87 -0.12 2.53
C PRO A 56 9.97 0.32 1.37
N PHE A 57 9.74 -0.56 0.39
CA PHE A 57 8.83 -0.28 -0.73
C PHE A 57 7.35 -0.26 -0.31
N CYS A 58 6.98 -1.12 0.65
CA CYS A 58 5.65 -1.10 1.25
C CYS A 58 5.45 0.18 2.08
N ILE A 59 6.44 0.56 2.89
CA ILE A 59 6.44 1.82 3.63
C ILE A 59 6.26 3.02 2.69
N LYS A 60 7.01 3.07 1.59
CA LYS A 60 6.88 4.11 0.55
C LYS A 60 5.45 4.20 0.01
N THR A 61 4.84 3.06 -0.30
CA THR A 61 3.46 2.99 -0.82
C THR A 61 2.44 3.42 0.23
N ARG A 62 2.56 2.96 1.48
CA ARG A 62 1.72 3.40 2.60
C ARG A 62 1.79 4.90 2.85
N ARG A 63 2.96 5.52 2.69
CA ARG A 63 3.10 6.98 2.81
C ARG A 63 2.33 7.71 1.71
N ALA A 64 2.30 7.17 0.49
CA ALA A 64 1.48 7.72 -0.59
C ALA A 64 -0.02 7.57 -0.29
N VAL A 65 -0.46 6.38 0.14
CA VAL A 65 -1.84 6.13 0.59
C VAL A 65 -2.24 7.10 1.71
N HIS A 66 -1.39 7.27 2.71
CA HIS A 66 -1.59 8.22 3.80
C HIS A 66 -1.73 9.65 3.27
N ARG A 67 -0.80 10.10 2.40
CA ARG A 67 -0.87 11.42 1.76
C ARG A 67 -2.19 11.61 1.03
N LEU A 68 -2.62 10.62 0.26
CA LEU A 68 -3.87 10.64 -0.52
C LEU A 68 -5.12 10.62 0.37
N ASN A 69 -4.99 10.42 1.67
CA ASN A 69 -6.11 10.37 2.61
C ASN A 69 -7.20 9.39 2.17
N ILE A 70 -6.82 8.15 1.87
CA ILE A 70 -7.76 7.08 1.49
C ILE A 70 -7.67 5.92 2.51
N PRO A 71 -8.81 5.34 2.94
CA PRO A 71 -8.85 4.23 3.89
C PRO A 71 -8.57 2.88 3.19
N MET A 72 -7.33 2.68 2.72
CA MET A 72 -6.91 1.45 2.06
C MET A 72 -6.92 0.24 3.00
N GLU A 73 -7.43 -0.90 2.52
CA GLU A 73 -7.28 -2.20 3.17
C GLU A 73 -5.85 -2.73 3.00
N TYR A 74 -5.22 -3.18 4.08
CA TYR A 74 -3.87 -3.77 4.04
C TYR A 74 -3.89 -5.26 4.35
N ARG A 75 -3.30 -6.06 3.48
CA ARG A 75 -3.21 -7.52 3.60
C ARG A 75 -1.77 -7.96 3.82
N ASP A 76 -1.50 -8.61 4.95
CA ASP A 76 -0.15 -9.06 5.30
C ASP A 76 0.17 -10.43 4.68
N ALA A 77 1.16 -10.47 3.78
CA ALA A 77 1.62 -11.68 3.10
C ALA A 77 2.98 -12.20 3.62
N GLN A 78 3.47 -11.68 4.76
CA GLN A 78 4.81 -11.97 5.28
C GLN A 78 4.94 -13.40 5.79
N HIS A 79 3.89 -13.94 6.39
CA HIS A 79 3.89 -15.30 6.97
C HIS A 79 3.56 -16.34 5.90
N ARG A 80 4.30 -17.46 5.90
CA ARG A 80 4.14 -18.53 4.91
C ARG A 80 2.74 -19.14 4.89
N ASP A 81 2.10 -19.21 6.04
CA ASP A 81 0.78 -19.82 6.20
C ASP A 81 -0.35 -18.79 6.21
N SER A 82 -0.08 -17.53 5.84
CA SER A 82 -1.16 -16.53 5.78
C SER A 82 -2.02 -16.74 4.54
N GLU A 83 -3.34 -16.64 4.73
CA GLU A 83 -4.32 -16.68 3.65
C GLU A 83 -3.96 -15.70 2.54
N HIS A 84 -3.60 -14.47 2.89
CA HIS A 84 -3.21 -13.44 1.93
C HIS A 84 -1.97 -13.81 1.12
N ARG A 85 -0.99 -14.50 1.70
CA ARG A 85 0.17 -14.97 0.93
C ARG A 85 -0.27 -16.01 -0.10
N ASN A 86 -1.13 -16.94 0.30
CA ASN A 86 -1.65 -17.98 -0.59
C ASN A 86 -2.49 -17.35 -1.72
N THR A 87 -3.36 -16.39 -1.42
CA THR A 87 -4.10 -15.64 -2.44
C THR A 87 -3.16 -14.91 -3.40
N LEU A 88 -2.12 -14.25 -2.88
CA LEU A 88 -1.16 -13.52 -3.71
C LEU A 88 -0.37 -14.46 -4.63
N GLU A 89 -0.03 -15.65 -4.16
CA GLU A 89 0.63 -16.67 -4.98
C GLU A 89 -0.30 -17.24 -6.06
N GLN A 90 -1.53 -17.62 -5.69
CA GLN A 90 -2.48 -18.30 -6.56
C GLN A 90 -3.13 -17.36 -7.58
N GLU A 91 -3.60 -16.19 -7.13
CA GLU A 91 -4.34 -15.23 -7.97
C GLU A 91 -3.42 -14.13 -8.50
N GLY A 92 -2.50 -13.63 -7.67
CA GLY A 92 -1.55 -12.60 -8.08
C GLY A 92 -0.39 -13.13 -8.93
N GLY A 93 -0.17 -14.45 -8.95
CA GLY A 93 0.83 -15.14 -9.76
C GLY A 93 2.26 -15.11 -9.21
N GLN A 94 2.57 -14.25 -8.23
CA GLN A 94 3.89 -14.22 -7.60
C GLN A 94 3.82 -13.64 -6.18
N ILE A 95 4.64 -14.19 -5.28
CA ILE A 95 4.79 -13.66 -3.93
C ILE A 95 5.76 -12.47 -3.95
N LYS A 96 5.25 -11.31 -4.38
CA LYS A 96 5.99 -10.04 -4.45
C LYS A 96 5.16 -8.92 -3.84
N VAL A 97 5.81 -8.07 -3.04
CA VAL A 97 5.18 -6.90 -2.40
C VAL A 97 6.01 -5.63 -2.62
N PRO A 98 5.40 -4.43 -2.62
CA PRO A 98 3.96 -4.18 -2.55
C PRO A 98 3.24 -4.66 -3.82
N CYS A 99 2.00 -5.11 -3.64
CA CYS A 99 1.10 -5.45 -4.73
C CYS A 99 -0.29 -4.89 -4.44
N LEU A 100 -0.86 -4.17 -5.40
CA LEU A 100 -2.20 -3.61 -5.31
C LEU A 100 -3.17 -4.53 -6.07
N ARG A 101 -4.17 -5.04 -5.37
CA ARG A 101 -5.32 -5.71 -5.97
C ARG A 101 -6.41 -4.67 -6.22
N ILE A 102 -7.01 -4.71 -7.40
CA ILE A 102 -8.11 -3.83 -7.80
C ILE A 102 -9.23 -4.73 -8.33
N ASP A 103 -10.39 -4.69 -7.68
CA ASP A 103 -11.55 -5.49 -8.05
C ASP A 103 -12.57 -4.63 -8.83
N HIS A 104 -12.91 -5.04 -10.05
CA HIS A 104 -13.83 -4.39 -10.98
C HIS A 104 -14.98 -5.34 -11.31
N GLY A 105 -15.94 -5.46 -10.39
CA GLY A 105 -17.02 -6.44 -10.54
C GLY A 105 -16.45 -7.87 -10.53
N ASP A 106 -16.55 -8.56 -11.66
CA ASP A 106 -16.06 -9.94 -11.82
C ASP A 106 -14.58 -10.02 -12.23
N GLU A 107 -13.95 -8.89 -12.56
CA GLU A 107 -12.54 -8.83 -12.99
C GLU A 107 -11.63 -8.33 -11.86
N THR A 108 -10.53 -9.05 -11.59
CA THR A 108 -9.50 -8.61 -10.63
C THR A 108 -8.20 -8.32 -11.37
N THR A 109 -7.68 -7.10 -11.18
CA THR A 109 -6.37 -6.68 -11.69
C THR A 109 -5.33 -6.62 -10.57
N TRP A 110 -4.12 -7.10 -10.85
CA TRP A 110 -2.99 -7.08 -9.92
C TRP A 110 -1.89 -6.18 -10.45
N LEU A 111 -1.60 -5.11 -9.70
CA LEU A 111 -0.57 -4.14 -10.04
C LEU A 111 0.64 -4.30 -9.11
N TYR A 112 1.80 -4.54 -9.70
CA TYR A 112 3.08 -4.65 -9.01
C TYR A 112 3.90 -3.37 -9.17
N GLU A 113 5.08 -3.35 -8.54
CA GLU A 113 6.01 -2.21 -8.50
C GLU A 113 5.49 -1.02 -7.71
N SER A 114 6.24 -0.65 -6.66
CA SER A 114 5.82 0.44 -5.77
C SER A 114 5.64 1.78 -6.48
N ASN A 115 6.40 2.06 -7.55
CA ASN A 115 6.27 3.30 -8.31
C ASN A 115 4.98 3.33 -9.13
N ASP A 116 4.66 2.22 -9.79
CA ASP A 116 3.48 2.12 -10.66
C ASP A 116 2.20 2.14 -9.82
N ILE A 117 2.20 1.45 -8.67
CA ILE A 117 1.13 1.52 -7.67
C ILE A 117 0.92 2.97 -7.22
N ILE A 118 1.99 3.69 -6.86
CA ILE A 118 1.88 5.08 -6.41
C ILE A 118 1.37 5.98 -7.54
N ALA A 119 1.85 5.79 -8.77
CA ALA A 119 1.42 6.56 -9.93
C ALA A 119 -0.08 6.35 -10.20
N TYR A 120 -0.53 5.09 -10.19
CA TYR A 120 -1.94 4.73 -10.32
C TYR A 120 -2.79 5.38 -9.23
N LEU A 121 -2.42 5.24 -7.95
CA LEU A 121 -3.16 5.84 -6.85
C LEU A 121 -3.21 7.38 -6.95
N ASN A 122 -2.13 8.03 -7.39
CA ASN A 122 -2.14 9.47 -7.61
C ASN A 122 -3.10 9.85 -8.74
N GLN A 123 -3.09 9.13 -9.86
CA GLN A 123 -4.01 9.37 -10.96
C GLN A 123 -5.48 9.22 -10.51
N GLN A 124 -5.76 8.26 -9.63
CA GLN A 124 -7.13 7.97 -9.21
C GLN A 124 -7.67 8.87 -8.09
N PHE A 125 -6.78 9.45 -7.27
CA PHE A 125 -7.18 10.11 -6.02
C PHE A 125 -6.55 11.50 -5.82
N ASP A 126 -5.51 11.90 -6.56
CA ASP A 126 -4.90 13.22 -6.39
C ASP A 126 -5.68 14.28 -7.19
N PRO A 127 -6.44 15.18 -6.52
CA PRO A 127 -7.25 16.18 -7.22
C PRO A 127 -6.40 17.18 -8.02
N SER A 128 -5.11 17.33 -7.68
CA SER A 128 -4.21 18.21 -8.44
C SER A 128 -3.84 17.65 -9.83
N LEU A 129 -3.88 16.32 -10.00
CA LEU A 129 -3.65 15.68 -11.30
C LEU A 129 -4.91 15.65 -12.15
N GLU A 130 -6.08 15.46 -11.53
CA GLU A 130 -7.37 15.47 -12.22
C GLU A 130 -7.62 16.82 -12.94
N ALA A 131 -7.33 17.93 -12.25
CA ALA A 131 -7.44 19.27 -12.82
C ALA A 131 -6.50 19.50 -14.03
N ALA A 132 -5.35 18.82 -14.07
CA ALA A 132 -4.39 18.94 -15.18
C ALA A 132 -4.84 18.15 -16.42
N LEU A 133 -5.52 17.01 -16.25
CA LEU A 133 -6.03 16.19 -17.36
C LEU A 133 -7.29 16.77 -18.01
N GLN A 134 -8.08 17.56 -17.27
CA GLN A 134 -9.25 18.25 -17.83
C GLN A 134 -8.89 19.53 -18.62
N GLN A 135 -7.61 19.92 -18.66
CA GLN A 135 -7.11 21.12 -19.35
C GLN A 135 -6.28 20.79 -20.61
N SER A 136 -6.15 19.50 -20.95
CA SER A 136 -5.47 18.98 -22.15
C SER A 136 -6.45 18.30 -23.10
#